data_AF-A0A5K1G4U8-F1
#
_entry.id   AF-A0A5K1G4U8-F1
#
_cell.length_a   1.000
_cell.length_b   1.000
_cell.length_c   1.000
_cell.angle_alpha   90.00
_cell.angle_beta   90.00
_cell.angle_gamma   90.00
#
_symmetry.space_group_name_H-M   'P 1'
#
loop_
_entity.id
_entity.type
_entity.pdbx_description
1 polymer ?
#
loop_
_entity_poly.entity_id
_entity_poly.type
_entity_poly.pdbx_seq_one_letter_code
_entity_poly.pdbx_strand_id
1 'polypeptide(L)'
;MEEEETMDRVKAEEASTSGNGVEKADEEPGIRLAKRAKVSGESEKAADFDADMKRVAEIVIVLAGMGRMRGGRSPVDVERELMAEARRKLACMCESLPPRELLSKDAYGVLVEDLGLNRLNDQKGLGRPRLSIAEKLRLTMKK
;
A
#
# COMPACT_ATOMS: atom_id res chain seq x y z
N MET A 1 -55.29 -19.34 -21.28
CA MET A 1 -55.19 -18.89 -22.67
C MET A 1 -55.00 -17.40 -22.57
N GLU A 2 -53.97 -16.88 -23.24
CA GLU A 2 -53.62 -15.45 -23.34
C GLU A 2 -52.97 -14.93 -22.04
N GLU A 3 -51.76 -14.36 -22.02
CA GLU A 3 -51.06 -13.57 -23.03
C GLU A 3 -49.54 -13.83 -22.96
N GLU A 4 -48.98 -14.30 -24.07
CA GLU A 4 -47.55 -14.31 -24.36
C GLU A 4 -47.39 -13.37 -25.56
N GLU A 5 -46.95 -12.13 -25.32
CA GLU A 5 -46.67 -11.19 -26.42
C GLU A 5 -45.51 -10.24 -26.09
N THR A 6 -44.36 -10.60 -26.68
CA THR A 6 -43.39 -9.74 -27.38
C THR A 6 -42.61 -8.65 -26.62
N MET A 7 -41.28 -8.76 -26.66
CA MET A 7 -40.49 -7.85 -27.51
C MET A 7 -39.07 -8.35 -27.73
N ASP A 8 -38.84 -8.91 -28.93
CA ASP A 8 -37.57 -8.88 -29.65
C ASP A 8 -37.04 -7.44 -29.76
N ARG A 9 -35.71 -7.25 -29.64
CA ARG A 9 -34.89 -6.64 -30.71
C ARG A 9 -33.39 -6.49 -30.40
N VAL A 10 -32.60 -7.00 -31.34
CA VAL A 10 -31.24 -6.63 -31.81
C VAL A 10 -30.04 -6.78 -30.85
N LYS A 11 -29.11 -7.70 -31.17
CA LYS A 11 -27.97 -7.40 -32.07
C LYS A 11 -27.18 -8.67 -32.47
N ALA A 12 -27.22 -8.98 -33.76
CA ALA A 12 -26.25 -9.82 -34.46
C ALA A 12 -25.08 -8.94 -34.97
N GLU A 13 -24.03 -9.61 -35.50
CA GLU A 13 -22.74 -9.12 -36.04
C GLU A 13 -21.61 -9.00 -34.99
N GLU A 14 -20.41 -9.52 -35.20
CA GLU A 14 -19.77 -10.07 -36.40
C GLU A 14 -18.54 -10.92 -36.00
N ALA A 15 -18.25 -11.94 -36.80
CA ALA A 15 -16.97 -12.64 -36.80
C ALA A 15 -16.06 -12.00 -37.86
N SER A 16 -14.77 -11.77 -37.57
CA SER A 16 -13.74 -11.84 -38.61
C SER A 16 -12.32 -11.99 -38.05
N THR A 17 -11.64 -12.92 -38.70
CA THR A 17 -10.25 -13.37 -38.61
C THR A 17 -9.30 -12.36 -39.23
N SER A 18 -8.07 -12.21 -38.71
CA SER A 18 -6.91 -11.90 -39.54
C SER A 18 -5.60 -12.19 -38.80
N GLY A 19 -4.83 -13.16 -39.32
CA GLY A 19 -3.44 -13.34 -38.96
C GLY A 19 -2.54 -12.53 -39.88
N ASN A 20 -1.33 -12.20 -39.42
CA ASN A 20 -0.19 -12.04 -40.32
C ASN A 20 1.12 -12.27 -39.54
N GLY A 21 1.87 -13.28 -39.98
CA GLY A 21 3.24 -13.51 -39.54
C GLY A 21 4.22 -12.72 -40.40
N VAL A 22 5.33 -12.30 -39.78
CA VAL A 22 6.58 -11.93 -40.45
C VAL A 22 7.73 -12.48 -39.60
N GLU A 23 8.38 -13.53 -40.08
CA GLU A 23 9.78 -13.87 -39.75
C GLU A 23 10.68 -12.76 -40.35
N LYS A 24 11.85 -12.35 -39.84
CA LYS A 24 13.01 -13.14 -39.41
C LYS A 24 14.11 -12.20 -38.86
N ALA A 25 14.93 -12.75 -37.96
CA ALA A 25 16.35 -12.53 -37.64
C ALA A 25 16.92 -11.09 -37.47
N ASP A 26 17.53 -10.84 -36.31
CA ASP A 26 18.97 -10.57 -36.19
C ASP A 26 19.44 -10.75 -34.73
N GLU A 27 20.54 -11.48 -34.56
CA GLU A 27 21.17 -11.88 -33.30
C GLU A 27 22.13 -10.82 -32.72
N GLU A 28 22.15 -10.77 -31.39
CA GLU A 28 23.27 -10.43 -30.45
C GLU A 28 23.64 -8.95 -30.14
N PRO A 29 24.25 -8.63 -28.96
CA PRO A 29 24.42 -9.42 -27.74
C PRO A 29 23.96 -8.72 -26.43
N GLY A 30 23.63 -9.55 -25.44
CA GLY A 30 24.15 -9.44 -24.08
C GLY A 30 23.91 -8.16 -23.25
N ILE A 31 22.84 -8.16 -22.47
CA ILE A 31 22.93 -7.78 -21.04
C ILE A 31 22.20 -8.87 -20.26
N ARG A 32 22.97 -9.80 -19.71
CA ARG A 32 22.42 -10.75 -18.72
C ARG A 32 22.03 -9.92 -17.51
N LEU A 33 20.77 -9.51 -17.44
CA LEU A 33 20.20 -8.93 -16.24
C LEU A 33 20.40 -10.00 -15.16
N ALA A 34 21.36 -9.75 -14.27
CA ALA A 34 21.65 -10.62 -13.16
C ALA A 34 20.32 -11.02 -12.54
N LYS A 35 20.06 -12.33 -12.46
CA LYS A 35 18.97 -12.88 -11.66
C LYS A 35 19.08 -12.19 -10.31
N ARG A 36 18.17 -11.24 -10.06
CA ARG A 36 18.06 -10.57 -8.77
C ARG A 36 17.83 -11.72 -7.80
N ALA A 37 18.82 -11.96 -6.95
CA ALA A 37 18.71 -12.96 -5.90
C ALA A 37 17.38 -12.70 -5.23
N LYS A 38 16.48 -13.70 -5.27
CA LYS A 38 15.21 -13.66 -4.59
C LYS A 38 15.57 -13.38 -3.13
N VAL A 39 15.26 -12.17 -2.66
CA VAL A 39 15.50 -11.75 -1.29
C VAL A 39 14.64 -12.69 -0.46
N SER A 40 15.26 -13.73 0.10
CA SER A 40 14.57 -14.79 0.83
C SER A 40 13.75 -14.23 2.01
N GLY A 41 14.12 -13.05 2.51
CA GLY A 41 13.43 -12.38 3.61
C GLY A 41 12.16 -11.58 3.26
N GLU A 42 11.85 -11.31 1.98
CA GLU A 42 10.59 -10.63 1.63
C GLU A 42 9.39 -11.57 1.75
N SER A 43 9.59 -12.86 1.43
CA SER A 43 8.54 -13.87 1.50
C SER A 43 8.23 -14.31 2.93
N GLU A 44 9.24 -14.34 3.81
CA GLU A 44 9.07 -14.72 5.22
C GLU A 44 8.31 -13.63 6.00
N LYS A 45 8.68 -12.36 5.80
CA LYS A 45 7.95 -11.23 6.43
C LYS A 45 6.50 -11.12 5.98
N ALA A 46 6.21 -11.42 4.70
CA ALA A 46 4.85 -11.44 4.19
C ALA A 46 4.03 -12.58 4.83
N ALA A 47 4.62 -13.77 4.99
CA ALA A 47 3.97 -14.89 5.66
C ALA A 47 3.69 -14.62 7.14
N ASP A 48 4.61 -13.94 7.83
CA ASP A 48 4.42 -13.52 9.24
C ASP A 48 3.29 -12.48 9.37
N PHE A 49 3.20 -11.53 8.42
CA PHE A 49 2.11 -10.54 8.39
C PHE A 49 0.74 -11.19 8.20
N ASP A 50 0.62 -12.14 7.28
CA ASP A 50 -0.65 -12.85 7.02
C ASP A 50 -1.06 -13.71 8.23
N ALA A 51 -0.11 -14.37 8.88
CA ALA A 51 -0.36 -15.14 10.09
C ALA A 51 -0.83 -14.25 11.25
N ASP A 52 -0.20 -13.10 11.44
CA ASP A 52 -0.59 -12.13 12.46
C ASP A 52 -1.93 -11.46 12.16
N MET A 53 -2.21 -11.14 10.90
CA MET A 53 -3.51 -10.63 10.48
C MET A 53 -4.62 -11.65 10.77
N LYS A 54 -4.39 -12.92 10.45
CA LYS A 54 -5.35 -14.00 10.73
C LYS A 54 -5.61 -14.13 12.23
N ARG A 55 -4.55 -14.13 13.05
CA ARG A 55 -4.66 -14.20 14.51
C ARG A 55 -5.44 -13.01 15.07
N VAL A 56 -5.16 -11.79 14.61
CA VAL A 56 -5.89 -10.58 15.02
C VAL A 56 -7.37 -10.71 14.64
N ALA A 57 -7.69 -11.15 13.43
CA ALA A 57 -9.07 -11.33 12.98
C ALA A 57 -9.83 -12.35 13.85
N GLU A 58 -9.21 -13.48 14.17
CA GLU A 58 -9.79 -14.49 15.05
C GLU A 58 -10.08 -13.91 16.44
N ILE A 59 -9.11 -13.21 17.05
CA ILE A 59 -9.30 -12.57 18.36
C ILE A 59 -10.47 -11.58 18.32
N VAL A 60 -10.55 -10.73 17.30
CA VAL A 60 -11.60 -9.72 17.18
C VAL A 60 -12.98 -10.36 17.05
N ILE A 61 -13.10 -11.45 16.27
CA ILE A 61 -14.36 -12.20 16.13
C ILE A 61 -14.77 -12.80 17.48
N VAL A 62 -13.84 -13.43 18.21
CA VAL A 62 -14.11 -14.01 19.54
C VAL A 62 -14.55 -12.92 20.51
N LEU A 63 -13.80 -11.80 20.59
CA LEU A 63 -14.13 -10.67 21.46
C LEU A 63 -15.49 -10.04 21.12
N ALA A 64 -15.85 -9.95 19.83
CA ALA A 64 -17.17 -9.46 19.41
C ALA A 64 -18.29 -10.40 19.86
N GLY A 65 -18.06 -11.71 19.80
CA GLY A 65 -18.98 -12.71 20.37
C GLY A 65 -19.15 -12.56 21.88
N MET A 66 -18.04 -12.54 22.61
CA MET A 66 -18.04 -12.42 24.08
C MET A 66 -18.64 -11.09 24.56
N GLY A 67 -18.33 -9.98 23.86
CA GLY A 67 -18.92 -8.68 24.14
C GLY A 67 -20.44 -8.65 24.00
N ARG A 68 -20.99 -9.35 22.99
CA ARG A 68 -22.44 -9.52 22.83
C ARG A 68 -23.07 -10.33 23.97
N MET A 69 -22.47 -11.46 24.33
CA MET A 69 -22.93 -12.30 25.45
C MET A 69 -22.96 -11.53 26.77
N ARG A 70 -22.02 -10.59 26.93
CA ARG A 70 -21.89 -9.77 28.11
C ARG A 70 -22.86 -8.58 28.13
N GLY A 71 -23.48 -8.21 27.02
CA GLY A 71 -24.52 -7.17 26.97
C GLY A 71 -24.04 -5.80 27.46
N GLY A 72 -22.81 -5.40 27.13
CA GLY A 72 -22.30 -4.06 27.47
C GLY A 72 -21.67 -3.90 28.85
N ARG A 73 -21.54 -4.96 29.68
CA ARG A 73 -20.76 -4.89 30.94
C ARG A 73 -19.26 -4.59 30.70
N SER A 74 -18.42 -4.57 31.73
CA SER A 74 -16.98 -4.40 31.56
C SER A 74 -16.32 -5.70 31.06
N PRO A 75 -15.29 -5.64 30.18
CA PRO A 75 -14.55 -6.84 29.77
C PRO A 75 -13.95 -7.60 30.96
N VAL A 76 -13.83 -8.92 30.87
CA VAL A 76 -13.13 -9.77 31.86
C VAL A 76 -11.62 -9.82 31.58
N ASP A 77 -10.82 -10.36 32.51
CA ASP A 77 -9.35 -10.38 32.38
C ASP A 77 -8.86 -11.06 31.11
N VAL A 78 -9.46 -12.20 30.76
CA VAL A 78 -9.13 -12.92 29.53
C VAL A 78 -9.41 -12.08 28.29
N GLU A 79 -10.53 -11.35 28.26
CA GLU A 79 -10.85 -10.43 27.16
C GLU A 79 -9.82 -9.29 27.09
N ARG A 80 -9.40 -8.73 28.23
CA ARG A 80 -8.38 -7.67 28.29
C ARG A 80 -7.04 -8.14 27.73
N GLU A 81 -6.63 -9.36 28.06
CA GLU A 81 -5.39 -9.95 27.57
C GLU A 81 -5.43 -10.17 26.06
N LEU A 82 -6.52 -10.77 25.55
CA LEU A 82 -6.74 -10.96 24.12
C LEU A 82 -6.78 -9.61 23.38
N MET A 83 -7.46 -8.62 23.94
CA MET A 83 -7.47 -7.26 23.40
C MET A 83 -6.05 -6.66 23.35
N ALA A 84 -5.24 -6.88 24.38
CA ALA A 84 -3.86 -6.40 24.41
C ALA A 84 -2.99 -7.12 23.36
N GLU A 85 -3.16 -8.43 23.18
CA GLU A 85 -2.50 -9.20 22.12
C GLU A 85 -2.85 -8.64 20.73
N ALA A 86 -4.14 -8.49 20.43
CA ALA A 86 -4.62 -7.98 19.15
C ALA A 86 -4.09 -6.56 18.88
N ARG A 87 -4.14 -5.66 19.88
CA ARG A 87 -3.60 -4.30 19.75
C ARG A 87 -2.11 -4.29 19.45
N ARG A 88 -1.32 -5.11 20.16
CA ARG A 88 0.14 -5.18 19.95
C ARG A 88 0.49 -5.63 18.54
N LYS A 89 -0.13 -6.73 18.07
CA LYS A 89 0.10 -7.26 16.72
C LYS A 89 -0.33 -6.28 15.65
N LEU A 90 -1.52 -5.69 15.79
CA LEU A 90 -2.01 -4.69 14.84
C LEU A 90 -1.10 -3.45 14.78
N ALA A 91 -0.59 -2.97 15.91
CA ALA A 91 0.35 -1.85 15.94
C ALA A 91 1.64 -2.18 15.17
N CYS A 92 2.23 -3.35 15.38
CA CYS A 92 3.42 -3.80 14.64
C CYS A 92 3.16 -3.88 13.13
N MET A 93 1.98 -4.36 12.73
CA MET A 93 1.59 -4.41 11.32
C MET A 93 1.48 -3.01 10.71
N CYS A 94 0.91 -2.04 11.43
CA CYS A 94 0.80 -0.66 10.98
C CYS A 94 2.16 0.04 10.79
N GLU A 95 3.21 -0.36 11.51
CA GLU A 95 4.57 0.20 11.33
C GLU A 95 5.13 -0.05 9.91
N SER A 96 4.69 -1.13 9.27
CA SER A 96 5.12 -1.47 7.91
C SER A 96 4.36 -0.72 6.81
N LEU A 97 3.25 -0.06 7.15
CA LEU A 97 2.36 0.59 6.20
C LEU A 97 2.69 2.08 6.07
N PRO A 98 2.72 2.64 4.84
CA PRO A 98 2.85 4.07 4.66
C PRO A 98 1.62 4.79 5.21
N PRO A 99 1.75 6.02 5.75
CA PRO A 99 0.63 6.77 6.31
C PRO A 99 -0.57 6.96 5.37
N ARG A 100 -0.31 6.98 4.05
CA ARG A 100 -1.35 7.10 3.01
C ARG A 100 -2.23 5.87 2.86
N GLU A 101 -1.80 4.72 3.37
CA GLU A 101 -2.59 3.49 3.40
C GLU A 101 -3.36 3.34 4.72
N LEU A 102 -2.90 3.97 5.79
CA LEU A 102 -3.58 4.00 7.09
C LEU A 102 -4.68 5.06 7.16
N LEU A 103 -4.51 6.16 6.42
CA LEU A 103 -5.35 7.36 6.52
C LEU A 103 -5.88 7.77 5.15
N SER A 104 -7.10 8.31 5.13
CA SER A 104 -7.62 8.98 3.94
C SER A 104 -6.77 10.20 3.59
N LYS A 105 -6.79 10.63 2.32
CA LYS A 105 -6.02 11.80 1.87
C LYS A 105 -6.36 13.06 2.66
N ASP A 106 -7.64 13.25 2.99
CA ASP A 106 -8.11 14.41 3.74
C ASP A 106 -7.61 14.38 5.18
N ALA A 107 -7.71 13.24 5.85
CA ALA A 107 -7.19 13.06 7.21
C ALA A 107 -5.66 13.23 7.25
N TYR A 108 -4.95 12.73 6.24
CA TYR A 108 -3.52 12.93 6.10
C TYR A 108 -3.17 14.41 5.91
N GLY A 109 -3.93 15.15 5.10
CA GLY A 109 -3.75 16.60 4.90
C GLY A 109 -3.88 17.39 6.20
N VAL A 110 -4.92 17.12 6.99
CA VAL A 110 -5.13 17.73 8.30
C VAL A 110 -3.95 17.45 9.24
N LEU A 111 -3.47 16.21 9.33
CA LEU A 111 -2.31 15.89 10.17
C LEU A 111 -1.04 16.63 9.74
N VAL A 112 -0.82 16.77 8.43
CA VAL A 112 0.35 17.48 7.90
C VAL A 112 0.28 18.97 8.25
N GLU A 113 -0.92 19.56 8.26
CA GLU A 113 -1.16 20.94 8.69
C GLU A 113 -0.98 21.10 10.20
N ASP A 114 -1.60 20.23 11.00
CA ASP A 114 -1.54 20.23 12.47
C ASP A 114 -0.10 20.06 12.98
N LEU A 115 0.67 19.17 12.35
CA LEU A 115 2.08 18.94 12.66
C LEU A 115 3.01 19.97 12.02
N GLY A 116 2.49 20.89 11.21
CA GLY A 116 3.28 21.93 10.53
C GLY A 116 4.29 21.39 9.51
N LEU A 117 4.14 20.14 9.06
CA LEU A 117 5.05 19.47 8.12
C LEU A 117 5.06 20.11 6.73
N ASN A 118 4.01 20.87 6.39
CA ASN A 118 3.95 21.68 5.17
C ASN A 118 5.03 22.77 5.10
N ARG A 119 5.53 23.26 6.26
CA ARG A 119 6.51 24.37 6.33
C ARG A 119 7.96 23.94 6.07
N LEU A 120 8.24 22.63 6.06
CA LEU A 120 9.57 22.11 5.70
C LEU A 120 9.90 22.38 4.23
N ASN A 121 8.89 22.50 3.36
CA ASN A 121 9.08 22.93 1.98
C ASN A 121 9.33 24.44 1.85
N ASP A 122 8.90 25.23 2.84
CA ASP A 122 9.20 26.66 2.96
C ASP A 122 10.60 26.90 3.56
N GLN A 123 11.22 25.90 4.20
CA GLN A 123 12.65 25.89 4.53
C GLN A 123 13.58 25.69 3.31
N LYS A 124 13.08 25.89 2.08
CA LYS A 124 13.94 26.13 0.91
C LYS A 124 14.81 27.40 1.04
N GLY A 125 14.74 28.13 2.16
CA GLY A 125 15.69 29.18 2.54
C GLY A 125 16.98 28.70 3.23
N LEU A 126 17.09 27.44 3.65
CA LEU A 126 18.30 26.87 4.26
C LEU A 126 19.07 25.93 3.31
N GLY A 127 18.65 25.85 2.05
CA GLY A 127 19.41 25.17 1.01
C GLY A 127 20.73 25.91 0.77
N ARG A 128 21.85 25.17 0.70
CA ARG A 128 23.13 25.71 0.21
C ARG A 128 22.84 26.57 -1.03
N PRO A 129 23.41 27.77 -1.13
CA PRO A 129 23.29 28.60 -2.32
C PRO A 129 23.48 27.74 -3.58
N ARG A 130 22.58 27.84 -4.55
CA ARG A 130 22.70 27.17 -5.86
C ARG A 130 23.79 27.84 -6.69
N LEU A 131 25.01 27.76 -6.18
CA LEU A 131 26.20 28.21 -6.85
C LEU A 131 26.66 27.11 -7.81
N SER A 132 27.00 27.53 -9.02
CA SER A 132 27.75 26.70 -9.96
C SER A 132 29.06 26.24 -9.31
N ILE A 133 29.60 25.09 -9.75
CA ILE A 133 30.90 24.59 -9.29
C ILE A 133 31.99 25.67 -9.46
N ALA A 134 31.93 26.43 -10.55
CA ALA A 134 32.84 27.54 -10.81
C ALA A 134 32.72 28.68 -9.78
N GLU A 135 31.51 29.00 -9.33
CA GLU A 135 31.27 30.03 -8.31
C GLU A 135 31.72 29.57 -6.92
N LYS A 136 31.52 28.28 -6.60
CA LYS A 136 32.03 27.68 -5.36
C LYS A 136 33.57 27.76 -5.31
N LEU A 137 34.26 27.48 -6.42
CA LEU A 137 35.72 27.56 -6.51
C LEU A 137 36.24 29.00 -6.38
N ARG A 138 35.56 29.97 -7.00
CA ARG A 138 35.93 31.39 -6.89
C ARG A 138 35.83 31.91 -5.47
N LEU A 139 34.81 31.50 -4.70
CA LEU A 139 34.67 31.87 -3.30
C LEU A 139 35.77 31.30 -2.41
N THR A 140 36.25 30.08 -2.70
CA THR A 140 37.35 29.48 -1.92
C THR A 140 38.72 30.07 -2.21
N MET A 141 38.88 30.70 -3.38
CA MET A 141 40.13 31.35 -3.80
C MET A 141 40.19 32.84 -3.45
N LYS A 142 39.06 33.46 -3.10
CA LYS A 142 39.00 34.81 -2.53
C LYS A 142 39.23 34.71 -1.01
N LYS A 143 40.49 34.70 -0.61
CA LYS A 143 40.96 34.93 0.76
C LYS A 143 41.97 36.07 0.74
#